data_AF-A0A1N6VZH5-F1
#
_entry.id   AF-A0A1N6VZH5-F1
#
_cell.length_a   1.000
_cell.length_b   1.000
_cell.length_c   1.000
_cell.angle_alpha   90.00
_cell.angle_beta   90.00
_cell.angle_gamma   90.00
#
_symmetry.space_group_name_H-M   'P 1'
#
loop_
_entity.id
_entity.type
_entity.pdbx_description
1 polymer ?
#
loop_
_entity_poly.entity_id
_entity_poly.type
_entity_poly.pdbx_seq_one_letter_code
_entity_poly.pdbx_strand_id
1 'polypeptide(L)'
;MKKVVASIIIFLCVVCLYTPAQAEVDGDTRNEIFTALHEAFQAQLRLTNEHYSKEKAMNTLLPYFEKSYAEKFLDDNMVQEAQGYTVYGSDFALHYIPYFSYDEQTKVAVHPSMQKAYVFEYFPAVKDGPVSYVGHYEMLTLTRHEGKWKVSGFTYSNQKPS
;
A
#
# COMPACT_ATOMS: atom_id res chain seq x y z
N MET A 1 12.55 -7.53 -53.75
CA MET A 1 13.27 -8.10 -52.58
C MET A 1 13.73 -7.03 -51.59
N LYS A 2 14.58 -6.05 -51.97
CA LYS A 2 15.07 -4.99 -51.06
C LYS A 2 13.98 -4.17 -50.33
N LYS A 3 12.86 -3.87 -51.01
CA LYS A 3 11.71 -3.14 -50.42
C LYS A 3 10.93 -3.97 -49.39
N VAL A 4 10.85 -5.29 -49.57
CA VAL A 4 10.15 -6.21 -48.66
C VAL A 4 10.99 -6.44 -47.39
N VAL A 5 12.31 -6.56 -47.54
CA VAL A 5 13.25 -6.67 -46.41
C VAL A 5 13.25 -5.39 -45.57
N ALA A 6 13.20 -4.20 -46.19
CA ALA A 6 13.11 -2.93 -45.46
C ALA A 6 11.78 -2.80 -44.68
N SER A 7 10.65 -3.22 -45.25
CA SER A 7 9.35 -3.20 -44.55
C SER A 7 9.26 -4.17 -43.38
N ILE A 8 9.91 -5.34 -43.46
CA ILE A 8 9.95 -6.31 -42.35
C ILE A 8 10.79 -5.78 -41.18
N ILE A 9 11.92 -5.12 -41.47
CA ILE A 9 12.78 -4.53 -40.43
C ILE A 9 12.07 -3.38 -39.71
N ILE A 10 11.35 -2.52 -40.43
CA ILE A 10 10.58 -1.42 -39.82
C ILE A 10 9.44 -1.96 -38.94
N PHE A 11 8.74 -3.00 -39.38
CA PHE A 11 7.69 -3.63 -38.57
C PHE A 11 8.25 -4.28 -37.29
N LEU A 12 9.43 -4.92 -37.37
CA LEU A 12 10.09 -5.51 -36.20
C LEU A 12 10.55 -4.44 -35.18
N CYS A 13 11.05 -3.29 -35.64
CA CYS A 13 11.45 -2.19 -34.77
C CYS A 13 10.28 -1.54 -34.03
N VAL A 14 9.10 -1.46 -34.64
CA VAL A 14 7.91 -0.86 -34.01
C VAL A 14 7.32 -1.79 -32.94
N VAL A 15 7.36 -3.11 -33.13
CA VAL A 15 6.84 -4.09 -32.15
C VAL A 15 7.71 -4.16 -30.89
N CYS A 16 9.03 -3.91 -30.99
CA CYS A 16 9.92 -3.84 -29.82
C CYS A 16 9.72 -2.60 -28.93
N LEU A 17 8.97 -1.58 -29.39
CA LEU A 17 8.69 -0.36 -28.63
C LEU A 17 7.40 -0.45 -27.79
N TYR A 18 6.66 -1.57 -27.88
CA TYR A 18 5.39 -1.78 -27.18
C TYR A 18 5.48 -2.85 -26.08
N THR A 19 6.54 -2.83 -25.28
CA THR A 19 6.51 -3.52 -23.99
C THR A 19 6.11 -2.52 -22.90
N PRO A 20 4.84 -2.46 -22.46
CA PRO A 20 4.55 -2.01 -21.10
C PRO A 20 4.98 -3.13 -20.14
N ALA A 21 6.27 -3.46 -20.13
CA ALA A 21 6.85 -4.34 -19.14
C ALA A 21 7.15 -3.45 -17.93
N GLN A 22 6.10 -3.14 -17.16
CA GLN A 22 6.29 -2.81 -15.76
C GLN A 22 6.82 -4.10 -15.14
N ALA A 23 8.15 -4.24 -15.12
CA ALA A 23 8.81 -5.45 -14.65
C ALA A 23 8.27 -5.73 -13.26
N GLU A 24 7.65 -6.90 -13.08
CA GLU A 24 7.19 -7.33 -11.79
C GLU A 24 8.41 -7.35 -10.86
N VAL A 25 8.26 -6.70 -9.71
CA VAL A 25 9.32 -6.60 -8.71
C VAL A 25 9.75 -8.02 -8.34
N ASP A 26 11.05 -8.24 -8.15
CA ASP A 26 11.55 -9.57 -7.80
C ASP A 26 10.94 -10.08 -6.49
N GLY A 27 10.92 -11.40 -6.32
CA GLY A 27 10.26 -12.05 -5.19
C GLY A 27 10.83 -11.64 -3.83
N ASP A 28 12.14 -11.36 -3.74
CA ASP A 28 12.78 -10.98 -2.48
C ASP A 28 12.36 -9.57 -2.06
N THR A 29 12.40 -8.62 -2.98
CA THR A 29 11.93 -7.24 -2.75
C THR A 29 10.44 -7.22 -2.40
N ARG A 30 9.63 -8.04 -3.09
CA ARG A 30 8.20 -8.19 -2.79
C ARG A 30 7.97 -8.72 -1.37
N ASN A 31 8.70 -9.77 -0.98
CA ASN A 31 8.63 -10.35 0.35
C ASN A 31 9.09 -9.36 1.44
N GLU A 32 10.13 -8.56 1.19
CA GLU A 32 10.58 -7.51 2.11
C GLU A 32 9.47 -6.49 2.37
N ILE A 33 8.83 -5.99 1.31
CA ILE A 33 7.74 -5.00 1.41
C ILE A 33 6.53 -5.60 2.13
N PHE A 34 6.14 -6.82 1.79
CA PHE A 34 5.00 -7.49 2.43
C PHE A 34 5.25 -7.77 3.91
N THR A 35 6.48 -8.13 4.28
CA THR A 35 6.87 -8.27 5.69
C THR A 35 6.75 -6.94 6.42
N ALA A 36 7.23 -5.84 5.83
CA ALA A 36 7.11 -4.51 6.42
C ALA A 36 5.64 -4.10 6.62
N LEU A 37 4.76 -4.36 5.64
CA LEU A 37 3.33 -4.09 5.75
C LEU A 37 2.66 -4.95 6.82
N HIS A 38 3.03 -6.23 6.93
CA HIS A 38 2.53 -7.09 7.99
C HIS A 38 2.90 -6.56 9.38
N GLU A 39 4.17 -6.21 9.61
CA GLU A 39 4.62 -5.66 10.88
C GLU A 39 3.93 -4.33 11.22
N ALA A 40 3.77 -3.46 10.22
CA ALA A 40 3.05 -2.20 10.36
C ALA A 40 1.57 -2.42 10.74
N PHE A 41 0.90 -3.42 10.14
CA PHE A 41 -0.47 -3.75 10.46
C PHE A 41 -0.59 -4.33 11.88
N GLN A 42 0.36 -5.19 12.28
CA GLN A 42 0.43 -5.68 13.66
C GLN A 42 0.61 -4.54 14.67
N ALA A 43 1.37 -3.50 14.32
CA ALA A 43 1.50 -2.31 15.17
C ALA A 43 0.16 -1.56 15.32
N GLN A 44 -0.64 -1.44 14.26
CA GLN A 44 -1.99 -0.88 14.33
C GLN A 44 -2.92 -1.73 15.22
N LEU A 45 -2.87 -3.07 15.09
CA LEU A 45 -3.66 -3.97 15.92
C LEU A 45 -3.28 -3.94 17.41
N ARG A 46 -2.01 -3.71 17.75
CA ARG A 46 -1.60 -3.59 19.17
C ARG A 46 -2.31 -2.43 19.89
N LEU A 47 -2.68 -1.38 19.16
CA LEU A 47 -3.40 -0.23 19.71
C LEU A 47 -4.86 -0.54 20.07
N THR A 48 -5.39 -1.71 19.66
CA THR A 48 -6.75 -2.15 20.01
C THR A 48 -6.81 -2.96 21.30
N ASN A 49 -5.66 -3.40 21.83
CA ASN A 49 -5.61 -4.41 22.91
C ASN A 49 -5.61 -3.80 24.31
N GLU A 50 -5.12 -2.58 24.47
CA GLU A 50 -4.98 -1.90 25.76
C GLU A 50 -5.09 -0.39 25.59
N HIS A 51 -5.17 0.34 26.71
CA HIS A 51 -5.14 1.80 26.71
C HIS A 51 -3.71 2.33 26.65
N TYR A 52 -3.51 3.34 25.82
CA TYR A 52 -2.23 4.00 25.58
C TYR A 52 -2.28 5.47 25.99
N SER A 53 -1.12 6.05 26.28
CA SER A 53 -0.93 7.50 26.14
C SER A 53 -0.75 7.84 24.66
N LYS A 54 -1.04 9.09 24.25
CA LYS A 54 -0.79 9.54 22.86
C LYS A 54 0.66 9.31 22.43
N GLU A 55 1.60 9.55 23.34
CA GLU A 55 3.02 9.33 23.10
C GLU A 55 3.35 7.85 22.89
N LYS A 56 2.84 6.96 23.75
CA LYS A 56 3.06 5.51 23.62
C LYS A 56 2.46 4.97 22.32
N ALA A 57 1.26 5.44 21.96
CA ALA A 57 0.62 5.10 20.68
C ALA A 57 1.48 5.55 19.49
N MET A 58 1.94 6.80 19.50
CA MET A 58 2.85 7.33 18.47
C MET A 58 4.14 6.50 18.37
N ASN A 59 4.80 6.24 19.48
CA ASN A 59 6.04 5.46 19.52
C ASN A 59 5.84 4.00 19.06
N THR A 60 4.63 3.46 19.17
CA THR A 60 4.28 2.13 18.64
C THR A 60 4.26 2.13 17.10
N LEU A 61 3.89 3.25 16.47
CA LEU A 61 3.75 3.38 15.03
C LEU A 61 5.02 3.88 14.31
N LEU A 62 5.79 4.78 14.92
CA LEU A 62 6.97 5.42 14.30
C LEU A 62 8.05 4.47 13.71
N PRO A 63 8.23 3.21 14.20
CA PRO A 63 9.12 2.27 13.53
C PRO A 63 8.68 1.89 12.11
N TYR A 64 7.37 1.95 11.83
CA TYR A 64 6.73 1.39 10.63
C TYR A 64 6.04 2.43 9.75
N PHE A 65 5.77 3.61 10.30
CA PHE A 65 5.04 4.68 9.63
C PHE A 65 5.88 5.97 9.60
N GLU A 66 5.73 6.74 8.53
CA GLU A 66 6.14 8.14 8.54
C GLU A 66 5.33 8.90 9.59
N LYS A 67 5.98 9.84 10.27
CA LYS A 67 5.37 10.56 11.39
C LYS A 67 4.03 11.19 11.01
N SER A 68 3.96 11.85 9.87
CA SER A 68 2.73 12.50 9.39
C SER A 68 1.59 11.50 9.13
N TYR A 69 1.91 10.31 8.64
CA TYR A 69 0.92 9.27 8.42
C TYR A 69 0.45 8.65 9.74
N ALA A 70 1.37 8.40 10.68
CA ALA A 70 1.04 7.94 12.03
C ALA A 70 0.15 8.94 12.79
N GLU A 71 0.45 10.23 12.69
CA GLU A 71 -0.37 11.31 13.25
C GLU A 71 -1.79 11.27 12.68
N LYS A 72 -1.93 11.15 11.37
CA LYS A 72 -3.22 11.05 10.70
C LYS A 72 -4.03 9.83 11.13
N PHE A 73 -3.37 8.66 11.20
CA PHE A 73 -4.00 7.44 11.67
C PHE A 73 -4.54 7.60 13.11
N LEU A 74 -3.74 8.16 14.02
CA LEU A 74 -4.18 8.36 15.40
C LEU A 74 -5.29 9.41 15.50
N ASP A 75 -5.24 10.49 14.72
CA ASP A 75 -6.30 11.51 14.71
C ASP A 75 -7.65 10.93 14.27
N ASP A 76 -7.63 10.08 13.23
CA ASP A 76 -8.85 9.52 12.64
C ASP A 76 -9.44 8.34 13.46
N ASN A 77 -8.63 7.61 14.23
CA ASN A 77 -9.07 6.35 14.85
C ASN A 77 -8.94 6.28 16.38
N MET A 78 -8.16 7.16 17.00
CA MET A 78 -7.89 7.07 18.43
C MET A 78 -9.02 7.72 19.24
N VAL A 79 -9.58 6.98 20.17
CA VAL A 79 -10.69 7.41 21.03
C VAL A 79 -10.19 7.58 22.46
N GLN A 80 -10.62 8.66 23.12
CA GLN A 80 -10.32 8.90 24.52
C GLN A 80 -11.34 8.21 25.43
N GLU A 81 -10.84 7.43 26.39
CA GLU A 81 -11.58 6.82 27.49
C GLU A 81 -11.03 7.27 28.85
N ALA A 82 -11.65 6.82 29.95
CA ALA A 82 -11.22 7.17 31.30
C ALA A 82 -9.82 6.63 31.65
N GLN A 83 -9.45 5.47 31.08
CA GLN A 83 -8.19 4.76 31.33
C GLN A 83 -7.06 5.19 30.39
N GLY A 84 -7.34 5.99 29.37
CA GLY A 84 -6.37 6.42 28.36
C GLY A 84 -7.00 6.43 26.97
N TYR A 85 -6.18 6.23 25.94
CA TYR A 85 -6.62 6.20 24.55
C TYR A 85 -6.63 4.78 24.00
N THR A 86 -7.59 4.46 23.15
CA THR A 86 -7.66 3.16 22.46
C THR A 86 -8.01 3.37 21.00
N VAL A 87 -7.82 2.33 20.19
CA VAL A 87 -8.35 2.27 18.82
C VAL A 87 -9.32 1.10 18.74
N TYR A 88 -10.53 1.33 18.23
CA TYR A 88 -11.46 0.22 17.99
C TYR A 88 -11.25 -0.38 16.61
N GLY A 89 -11.41 -1.70 16.53
CA GLY A 89 -11.62 -2.35 15.24
C GLY A 89 -12.91 -1.81 14.64
N SER A 90 -12.85 -1.32 13.40
CA SER A 90 -13.98 -0.80 12.67
C SER A 90 -14.04 -1.44 11.29
N ASP A 91 -15.25 -1.76 10.85
CA ASP A 91 -15.54 -2.20 9.48
C ASP A 91 -15.22 -1.10 8.44
N PHE A 92 -15.01 0.13 8.92
CA PHE A 92 -14.55 1.26 8.14
C PHE A 92 -13.54 2.06 8.96
N ALA A 93 -12.26 1.68 8.87
CA ALA A 93 -11.19 2.25 9.67
C ALA A 93 -10.22 3.02 8.76
N LEU A 94 -10.30 4.35 8.79
CA LEU A 94 -9.52 5.22 7.90
C LEU A 94 -8.02 5.04 8.17
N HIS A 95 -7.20 5.03 7.12
CA HIS A 95 -5.73 4.91 7.22
C HIS A 95 -5.18 3.62 7.84
N TYR A 96 -6.03 2.61 8.07
CA TYR A 96 -5.55 1.25 8.28
C TYR A 96 -4.82 0.73 7.04
N ILE A 97 -3.90 -0.21 7.25
CA ILE A 97 -3.35 -1.00 6.14
C ILE A 97 -4.50 -1.85 5.58
N PRO A 98 -4.77 -1.79 4.26
CA PRO A 98 -5.81 -2.59 3.64
C PRO A 98 -5.61 -4.08 3.83
N TYR A 99 -6.72 -4.82 3.83
CA TYR A 99 -6.72 -6.28 3.76
C TYR A 99 -6.40 -6.76 2.35
N PHE A 100 -5.21 -6.42 1.84
CA PHE A 100 -4.70 -6.98 0.60
C PHE A 100 -4.64 -8.51 0.67
N SER A 101 -4.81 -9.16 -0.48
CA SER A 101 -4.66 -10.61 -0.60
C SER A 101 -3.23 -11.10 -0.34
N TYR A 102 -2.23 -10.23 -0.57
CA TYR A 102 -0.80 -10.53 -0.61
C TYR A 102 -0.43 -11.65 -1.62
N ASP A 103 -1.33 -11.94 -2.56
CA ASP A 103 -1.11 -12.87 -3.69
C ASP A 103 -0.86 -12.09 -4.99
N GLU A 104 -0.87 -12.77 -6.14
CA GLU A 104 -0.65 -12.15 -7.45
C GLU A 104 -1.57 -10.95 -7.75
N GLN A 105 -2.71 -10.80 -7.08
CA GLN A 105 -3.63 -9.67 -7.20
C GLN A 105 -3.07 -8.40 -6.54
N THR A 106 -2.27 -8.53 -5.49
CA THR A 106 -1.54 -7.41 -4.91
C THR A 106 -0.37 -7.05 -5.84
N LYS A 107 -0.36 -5.83 -6.36
CA LYS A 107 0.69 -5.34 -7.24
C LYS A 107 1.67 -4.47 -6.46
N VAL A 108 2.94 -4.62 -6.79
CA VAL A 108 4.04 -3.85 -6.18
C VAL A 108 4.81 -3.16 -7.29
N ALA A 109 4.99 -1.85 -7.16
CA ALA A 109 5.85 -1.04 -8.03
C ALA A 109 6.90 -0.32 -7.18
N VAL A 110 8.17 -0.46 -7.52
CA VAL A 110 9.28 0.18 -6.80
C VAL A 110 9.92 1.23 -7.69
N HIS A 111 10.23 2.39 -7.10
CA HIS A 111 11.01 3.46 -7.71
C HIS A 111 12.29 3.64 -6.89
N PRO A 112 13.36 2.86 -7.19
CA PRO A 112 14.56 2.81 -6.36
C PRO A 112 15.24 4.18 -6.21
N SER A 113 15.27 4.98 -7.28
CA SER A 113 15.86 6.32 -7.28
C SER A 113 15.14 7.30 -6.35
N MET A 114 13.85 7.08 -6.11
CA MET A 114 13.02 7.89 -5.21
C MET A 114 12.90 7.29 -3.82
N GLN A 115 13.47 6.10 -3.59
CA GLN A 115 13.28 5.31 -2.36
C GLN A 115 11.79 5.13 -2.02
N LYS A 116 10.97 4.85 -3.04
CA LYS A 116 9.52 4.67 -2.90
C LYS A 116 9.08 3.31 -3.41
N ALA A 117 8.05 2.77 -2.78
CA ALA A 117 7.29 1.64 -3.28
C ALA A 117 5.79 1.95 -3.21
N TYR A 118 5.03 1.35 -4.11
CA TYR A 118 3.58 1.45 -4.19
C TYR A 118 3.02 0.04 -4.16
N VAL A 119 2.15 -0.25 -3.20
CA VAL A 119 1.47 -1.53 -3.06
C VAL A 119 0.00 -1.28 -3.25
N PHE A 120 -0.63 -1.93 -4.22
CA PHE A 120 -2.03 -1.68 -4.54
C PHE A 120 -2.77 -2.95 -4.96
N GLU A 121 -4.07 -2.95 -4.71
CA GLU A 121 -4.97 -4.03 -5.09
C GLU A 121 -6.33 -3.45 -5.50
N TYR A 122 -7.03 -4.17 -6.36
CA TYR A 122 -8.41 -3.87 -6.69
C TYR A 122 -9.36 -4.62 -5.76
N PHE A 123 -10.22 -3.89 -5.08
CA PHE A 123 -11.29 -4.41 -4.24
C PHE A 123 -12.60 -4.43 -5.05
N PRO A 124 -13.19 -5.61 -5.30
CA PRO A 124 -14.43 -5.73 -6.07
C PRO A 124 -15.61 -5.11 -5.32
N ALA A 125 -16.60 -4.60 -6.06
CA ALA A 125 -17.78 -3.99 -5.45
C ALA A 125 -18.52 -4.97 -4.52
N VAL A 126 -18.83 -4.54 -3.30
CA VAL A 126 -19.69 -5.27 -2.37
C VAL A 126 -21.03 -4.54 -2.28
N LYS A 127 -22.10 -5.24 -2.63
CA LYS A 127 -23.48 -4.71 -2.59
C LYS A 127 -24.33 -5.34 -1.49
N ASP A 128 -23.90 -6.50 -1.00
CA ASP A 128 -24.63 -7.31 -0.03
C ASP A 128 -23.86 -7.31 1.30
N GLY A 129 -24.50 -6.86 2.37
CA GLY A 129 -23.89 -6.78 3.71
C GLY A 129 -24.17 -5.47 4.44
N PRO A 130 -23.70 -5.32 5.69
CA PRO A 130 -23.89 -4.10 6.48
C PRO A 130 -23.12 -2.89 5.93
N VAL A 131 -22.11 -3.15 5.08
CA VAL A 131 -21.30 -2.13 4.40
C VAL A 131 -21.31 -2.41 2.91
N SER A 132 -21.51 -1.36 2.10
CA SER A 132 -21.48 -1.46 0.63
C SER A 132 -20.48 -0.47 0.04
N TYR A 133 -19.81 -0.88 -1.03
CA TYR A 133 -18.86 -0.03 -1.75
C TYR A 133 -18.79 -0.40 -3.23
N VAL A 134 -18.50 0.60 -4.06
CA VAL A 134 -18.19 0.38 -5.48
C VAL A 134 -16.79 -0.21 -5.61
N GLY A 135 -16.54 -0.90 -6.72
CA GLY A 135 -15.21 -1.45 -6.98
C GLY A 135 -14.19 -0.33 -7.08
N HIS A 136 -13.05 -0.50 -6.41
CA HIS A 136 -12.05 0.55 -6.24
C HIS A 136 -10.66 -0.06 -6.06
N TYR A 137 -9.65 0.79 -6.17
CA TYR A 137 -8.27 0.48 -5.84
C TYR A 137 -7.92 1.13 -4.51
N GLU A 138 -7.21 0.39 -3.68
CA GLU A 138 -6.51 0.92 -2.53
C GLU A 138 -5.02 0.78 -2.77
N MET A 139 -4.26 1.81 -2.42
CA MET A 139 -2.82 1.87 -2.59
C MET A 139 -2.14 2.43 -1.35
N LEU A 140 -1.09 1.74 -0.89
CA LEU A 140 -0.14 2.27 0.07
C LEU A 140 1.10 2.77 -0.63
N THR A 141 1.58 3.95 -0.22
CA THR A 141 2.90 4.46 -0.57
C THR A 141 3.85 4.18 0.59
N LEU A 142 4.97 3.52 0.30
CA LEU A 142 6.05 3.31 1.25
C LEU A 142 7.25 4.16 0.86
N THR A 143 7.93 4.73 1.86
CA THR A 143 9.24 5.38 1.72
C THR A 143 10.29 4.56 2.44
N ARG A 144 11.50 4.48 1.89
CA ARG A 144 12.62 3.80 2.54
C ARG A 144 13.43 4.81 3.34
N HIS A 145 13.58 4.55 4.64
CA HIS A 145 14.42 5.35 5.54
C HIS A 145 15.33 4.40 6.33
N GLU A 146 16.64 4.66 6.30
CA GLU A 146 17.64 3.85 7.01
C GLU A 146 17.55 2.34 6.70
N GLY A 147 17.24 2.02 5.43
CA GLY A 147 17.10 0.63 4.96
C GLY A 147 15.75 -0.02 5.25
N LYS A 148 14.82 0.65 5.97
CA LYS A 148 13.50 0.12 6.30
C LYS A 148 12.40 0.81 5.50
N TRP A 149 11.43 0.03 5.03
CA TRP A 149 10.22 0.56 4.43
C TRP A 149 9.26 1.05 5.51
N LYS A 150 8.73 2.26 5.33
CA LYS A 150 7.70 2.85 6.19
C LYS A 150 6.50 3.28 5.37
N VAL A 151 5.30 3.07 5.89
CA VAL A 151 4.07 3.54 5.26
C VAL A 151 3.99 5.06 5.41
N SER A 152 3.81 5.73 4.28
CA SER A 152 3.87 7.20 4.17
C SER A 152 2.60 7.81 3.58
N GLY A 153 1.74 7.00 2.96
CA GLY A 153 0.54 7.48 2.31
C GLY A 153 -0.42 6.35 1.97
N PHE A 154 -1.69 6.73 1.85
CA PHE A 154 -2.78 5.89 1.39
C PHE A 154 -3.54 6.62 0.29
N THR A 155 -4.02 5.89 -0.70
CA THR A 155 -4.83 6.43 -1.79
C THR A 155 -5.96 5.47 -2.11
N TYR A 156 -7.17 6.02 -2.14
CA TYR A 156 -8.38 5.37 -2.64
C TYR A 156 -8.69 5.93 -4.03
N SER A 157 -8.95 5.07 -5.01
CA SER A 157 -9.23 5.50 -6.38
C SER A 157 -10.15 4.52 -7.12
N ASN A 158 -11.09 5.04 -7.89
CA ASN A 158 -11.90 4.21 -8.81
C ASN A 158 -11.14 3.88 -10.12
N GLN A 159 -9.95 4.44 -10.30
CA GLN A 159 -9.07 4.25 -11.44
C GLN A 159 -7.81 3.50 -11.01
N LYS A 160 -7.33 2.61 -11.87
CA LYS A 160 -6.07 1.91 -11.64
C LYS A 160 -4.94 2.94 -11.43
N PRO A 161 -4.10 2.79 -10.39
CA PRO A 161 -2.93 3.65 -10.22
C PRO A 161 -2.04 3.62 -11.48
N SER A 162 -1.62 4.81 -11.92
CA SER A 162 -0.74 5.03 -13.08
C SER A 162 0.72 5.02 -12.70
#